data_AF-A0A8J3BHJ1-F1
#
_entry.id   AF-A0A8J3BHJ1-F1
#
_cell.length_a   1.000
_cell.length_b   1.000
_cell.length_c   1.000
_cell.angle_alpha   90.00
_cell.angle_beta   90.00
_cell.angle_gamma   90.00
#
_symmetry.space_group_name_H-M   'P 1'
#
loop_
_entity.id
_entity.type
_entity.pdbx_description
1 polymer ?
#
loop_
_entity_poly.entity_id
_entity_poly.type
_entity_poly.pdbx_seq_one_letter_code
_entity_poly.pdbx_strand_id
1 'polypeptide(L)'
;MVAKEIGFDLQGIEFDIEGELDLRGLKGEPNVRPYFQKVIVNAKVKTSEPEERIRQLQEITDSRCPVFTMMKAAGVEMVVNWTKA
;
A
#
# COMPACT_ATOMS: atom_id res chain seq x y z
N MET A 1 4.61 11.51 -7.82
CA MET A 1 4.77 11.38 -9.29
C MET A 1 3.42 11.25 -9.97
N VAL A 2 2.62 10.22 -9.64
CA VAL A 2 1.27 10.02 -10.21
C VAL A 2 0.35 11.23 -10.05
N ALA A 3 0.27 11.81 -8.84
CA ALA A 3 -0.57 12.98 -8.60
C ALA A 3 -0.32 14.13 -9.59
N LYS A 4 0.96 14.41 -9.91
CA LYS A 4 1.32 15.44 -10.89
C LYS A 4 0.91 15.06 -12.33
N GLU A 5 1.06 13.79 -12.69
CA GLU A 5 0.70 13.26 -14.03
C GLU A 5 -0.80 13.38 -14.31
N ILE A 6 -1.65 13.08 -13.31
CA ILE A 6 -3.11 13.13 -13.45
C ILE A 6 -3.72 14.48 -13.03
N GLY A 7 -2.88 15.49 -12.79
CA GLY A 7 -3.30 16.83 -12.37
C GLY A 7 -4.09 16.85 -11.06
N PHE A 8 -3.75 15.96 -10.11
CA PHE A 8 -4.43 15.83 -8.82
C PHE A 8 -3.85 16.79 -7.79
N ASP A 9 -4.72 17.52 -7.08
CA ASP A 9 -4.36 18.42 -5.97
C ASP A 9 -3.96 17.64 -4.71
N LEU A 10 -2.74 17.10 -4.69
CA LEU A 10 -2.18 16.41 -3.52
C LEU A 10 -1.50 17.41 -2.58
N GLN A 11 -2.13 17.69 -1.45
CA GLN A 11 -1.59 18.61 -0.43
C GLN A 11 -0.75 17.88 0.62
N GLY A 12 -1.01 16.59 0.82
CA GLY A 12 -0.27 15.74 1.74
C GLY A 12 -0.85 14.33 1.77
N ILE A 13 -0.04 13.38 2.24
CA ILE A 13 -0.47 12.01 2.49
C ILE A 13 0.22 11.50 3.75
N GLU A 14 -0.56 10.94 4.67
CA GLU A 14 -0.06 10.27 5.85
C GLU A 14 -0.30 8.77 5.72
N PHE A 15 0.68 7.98 6.11
CA PHE A 15 0.61 6.53 6.06
C PHE A 15 0.72 5.96 7.46
N ASP A 16 -0.20 5.07 7.77
CA ASP A 16 -0.18 4.17 8.91
C ASP A 16 -0.13 2.74 8.36
N ILE A 17 0.92 1.98 8.72
CA ILE A 17 1.22 0.69 8.09
C ILE A 17 1.50 -0.36 9.15
N GLU A 18 0.80 -1.47 9.06
CA GLU A 18 0.99 -2.66 9.90
C GLU A 18 1.44 -3.85 9.05
N GLY A 19 2.31 -4.68 9.61
CA GLY A 19 2.82 -5.89 8.96
C GLY A 19 2.79 -7.09 9.88
N GLU A 20 2.28 -8.21 9.39
CA GLU A 20 2.21 -9.48 10.09
C GLU A 20 3.32 -10.42 9.62
N LEU A 21 4.04 -11.04 10.56
CA LEU A 21 5.17 -11.93 10.32
C LEU A 21 5.03 -13.21 11.16
N ASP A 22 5.42 -14.34 10.58
CA ASP A 22 5.62 -15.56 11.35
C ASP A 22 7.09 -15.68 11.79
N LEU A 23 7.32 -15.56 13.10
CA LEU A 23 8.67 -15.62 13.68
C LEU A 23 9.37 -16.97 13.44
N ARG A 24 8.63 -18.04 13.13
CA ARG A 24 9.22 -19.35 12.78
C ARG A 24 9.97 -19.27 11.46
N GLY A 25 9.41 -18.57 10.46
CA GLY A 25 10.07 -18.33 9.19
C GLY A 25 11.37 -17.53 9.36
N LEU A 26 11.36 -16.52 10.23
CA LEU A 26 12.57 -15.76 10.59
C LEU A 26 13.66 -16.63 11.25
N LYS A 27 13.27 -17.68 11.96
CA LYS A 27 14.18 -18.65 12.59
C LYS A 27 14.62 -19.77 11.65
N GLY A 28 14.17 -19.77 10.39
CA GLY A 28 14.55 -20.76 9.39
C GLY A 28 13.72 -22.04 9.40
N GLU A 29 12.52 -22.03 9.99
CA GLU A 29 11.62 -23.19 9.94
C GLU A 29 11.25 -23.52 8.48
N PRO A 30 11.50 -24.75 8.01
CA PRO A 30 11.16 -25.15 6.65
C PRO A 30 9.67 -25.01 6.37
N ASN A 31 9.32 -24.59 5.15
CA ASN A 31 7.94 -24.37 4.69
C ASN A 31 7.19 -23.19 5.34
N VAL A 32 7.83 -22.41 6.23
CA VAL A 32 7.28 -21.14 6.72
C VAL A 32 7.92 -19.99 5.95
N ARG A 33 7.10 -19.10 5.38
CA ARG A 33 7.60 -17.93 4.64
C ARG A 33 8.33 -16.99 5.60
N PRO A 34 9.56 -16.53 5.29
CA PRO A 34 10.35 -15.68 6.19
C PRO A 34 10.03 -14.17 6.04
N TYR A 35 9.11 -13.81 5.13
CA TYR A 35 8.68 -12.44 4.88
C TYR A 35 7.24 -12.22 5.35
N PHE A 36 6.74 -10.97 5.24
CA PHE A 36 5.39 -10.61 5.66
C PHE A 36 4.33 -11.54 5.09
N GLN A 37 3.38 -11.95 5.92
CA GLN A 37 2.21 -12.70 5.49
C GLN A 37 1.10 -11.77 5.02
N LYS A 38 0.94 -10.66 5.74
CA LYS A 38 -0.06 -9.63 5.51
C LYS A 38 0.53 -8.26 5.79
N VAL A 39 0.13 -7.28 5.00
CA VAL A 39 0.44 -5.87 5.20
C VAL A 39 -0.86 -5.08 5.07
N ILE A 40 -1.13 -4.22 6.05
CA ILE A 40 -2.25 -3.29 6.06
C ILE A 40 -1.69 -1.89 5.86
N VAL A 41 -2.16 -1.18 4.84
CA VAL A 41 -1.76 0.19 4.53
C VAL A 41 -2.97 1.09 4.65
N ASN A 42 -2.93 2.03 5.59
CA ASN A 42 -3.92 3.08 5.76
C ASN A 42 -3.32 4.40 5.28
N ALA A 43 -3.81 4.92 4.17
CA ALA A 43 -3.36 6.17 3.56
C ALA A 43 -4.42 7.25 3.74
N LYS A 44 -4.07 8.32 4.47
CA LYS A 44 -4.94 9.49 4.65
C LYS A 44 -4.48 10.60 3.71
N VAL A 45 -5.32 10.96 2.74
CA VAL A 45 -4.99 11.90 1.66
C VAL A 45 -5.59 13.26 1.95
N LYS A 46 -4.74 14.27 2.10
CA LYS A 46 -5.16 15.67 2.21
C LYS A 46 -5.27 16.27 0.81
N THR A 47 -6.49 16.64 0.42
CA THR A 47 -6.81 17.12 -0.93
C THR A 47 -8.14 17.89 -0.98
N SER A 48 -8.30 18.76 -1.97
CA SER A 48 -9.60 19.34 -2.34
C SER A 48 -10.43 18.43 -3.27
N GLU A 49 -9.82 17.41 -3.87
CA GLU A 49 -10.42 16.52 -4.88
C GLU A 49 -11.53 15.60 -4.29
N PRO A 50 -12.46 15.11 -5.12
CA PRO A 50 -13.49 14.15 -4.71
C PRO A 50 -12.93 12.75 -4.47
N GLU A 51 -13.67 11.92 -3.74
CA GLU A 51 -13.26 10.54 -3.37
C GLU A 51 -12.89 9.67 -4.58
N GLU A 52 -13.62 9.82 -5.68
CA GLU A 52 -13.36 9.07 -6.91
C GLU A 52 -11.97 9.36 -7.51
N ARG A 53 -11.49 10.59 -7.34
CA ARG A 53 -10.15 10.99 -7.77
C ARG A 53 -9.08 10.43 -6.86
N ILE A 54 -9.38 10.22 -5.57
CA ILE A 54 -8.50 9.50 -4.63
C ILE A 54 -8.35 8.04 -5.07
N ARG A 55 -9.45 7.38 -5.46
CA ARG A 55 -9.41 6.01 -6.00
C ARG A 55 -8.59 5.92 -7.28
N GLN A 56 -8.77 6.86 -8.21
CA GLN A 56 -7.95 6.93 -9.42
C GLN A 56 -6.45 7.07 -9.09
N LEU A 57 -6.11 7.94 -8.13
CA LEU A 57 -4.74 8.11 -7.66
C LEU A 57 -4.19 6.82 -7.05
N GLN A 58 -4.99 6.12 -6.24
CA GLN A 58 -4.64 4.83 -5.64
C GLN A 58 -4.35 3.79 -6.71
N GLU A 59 -5.27 3.53 -7.64
CA GLU A 59 -5.14 2.47 -8.64
C GLU A 59 -3.86 2.60 -9.49
N ILE A 60 -3.56 3.83 -9.91
CA ILE A 60 -2.35 4.10 -10.70
C ILE A 60 -1.10 3.99 -9.82
N THR A 61 -1.16 4.41 -8.56
CA THR A 61 -0.04 4.30 -7.63
C THR A 61 0.25 2.83 -7.29
N ASP A 62 -0.77 2.05 -6.95
CA ASP A 62 -0.67 0.63 -6.59
C ASP A 62 -0.14 -0.21 -7.76
N SER A 63 -0.63 0.04 -8.98
CA SER A 63 -0.18 -0.70 -10.18
C SER A 63 1.28 -0.43 -10.57
N ARG A 64 1.84 0.71 -10.17
CA ARG A 64 3.21 1.13 -10.53
C ARG A 64 4.19 1.06 -9.36
N CYS A 65 3.70 0.93 -8.13
CA CYS A 65 4.55 0.89 -6.95
C CYS A 65 5.37 -0.41 -6.94
N PRO A 66 6.70 -0.35 -7.05
CA PRO A 66 7.53 -1.55 -7.12
C PRO A 66 7.45 -2.38 -5.84
N VAL A 67 7.30 -1.72 -4.68
CA VAL A 67 7.17 -2.39 -3.39
C VAL A 67 5.84 -3.14 -3.29
N PHE A 68 4.73 -2.49 -3.67
CA PHE A 68 3.40 -3.08 -3.62
C PHE A 68 3.27 -4.29 -4.56
N THR A 69 3.71 -4.13 -5.81
CA THR A 69 3.67 -5.21 -6.81
C THR A 69 4.59 -6.37 -6.45
N MET A 70 5.77 -6.10 -5.88
CA MET A 70 6.66 -7.13 -5.35
C MET A 70 6.03 -7.92 -4.20
N MET A 71 5.38 -7.25 -3.24
CA MET A 71 4.68 -7.91 -2.14
C MET A 71 3.51 -8.77 -2.64
N LYS A 72 2.70 -8.26 -3.57
CA LYS A 72 1.66 -9.06 -4.22
C LYS A 72 2.22 -10.29 -4.95
N ALA A 73 3.32 -10.12 -5.69
CA ALA A 73 3.96 -11.22 -6.40
C ALA A 73 4.52 -12.29 -5.45
N ALA A 74 4.97 -11.89 -4.26
CA ALA A 74 5.39 -12.81 -3.19
C ALA A 74 4.21 -13.48 -2.44
N GLY A 75 2.97 -13.18 -2.82
CA GLY A 75 1.78 -13.75 -2.19
C GLY A 75 1.50 -13.18 -0.79
N VAL A 76 1.96 -11.97 -0.51
CA VAL A 76 1.59 -11.23 0.71
C VAL A 76 0.16 -10.72 0.56
N GLU A 77 -0.67 -10.91 1.58
CA GLU A 77 -2.00 -10.32 1.63
C GLU A 77 -1.89 -8.80 1.80
N MET A 78 -2.29 -8.04 0.79
CA MET A 78 -2.24 -6.58 0.82
C MET A 78 -3.64 -6.02 1.07
N VAL A 79 -3.84 -5.40 2.24
CA VAL A 79 -5.07 -4.65 2.56
C VAL A 79 -4.74 -3.16 2.48
N VAL A 80 -5.37 -2.43 1.56
CA VAL A 80 -5.02 -1.03 1.30
C VAL A 80 -6.26 -0.16 1.34
N ASN A 81 -6.24 0.80 2.26
CA ASN A 81 -7.34 1.71 2.54
C ASN A 81 -6.87 3.14 2.27
N TRP A 82 -7.48 3.80 1.29
CA TRP A 82 -7.25 5.22 1.03
C TRP A 82 -8.49 5.98 1.47
N THR A 83 -8.31 7.00 2.30
CA THR A 83 -9.40 7.85 2.78
C THR A 83 -9.00 9.30 2.67
N LYS A 84 -9.98 10.18 2.45
CA LYS A 84 -9.78 11.62 2.58
C LYS A 84 -9.51 12.00 4.05
N ALA A 85 -8.50 12.85 4.27
CA ALA A 85 -8.12 13.39 5.58
C ALA A 85 -8.97 14.62 5.98
#